data_AF-A0AAD1SDN0-F1
#
_entry.id   AF-A0AAD1SDN0-F1
#
_cell.length_a   1.000
_cell.length_b   1.000
_cell.length_c   1.000
_cell.angle_alpha   90.00
_cell.angle_beta   90.00
_cell.angle_gamma   90.00
#
_symmetry.space_group_name_H-M   'P 1'
#
loop_
_entity.id
_entity.type
_entity.pdbx_description
1 polymer ?
#
loop_
_entity_poly.entity_id
_entity_poly.type
_entity_poly.pdbx_seq_one_letter_code
_entity_poly.pdbx_strand_id
1 'polypeptide(L)'
;MFILNTNMAALRAAHRLLAHTVKNENTLKMRWIASAATASTQPAVHPDKRKPKTGILMLNMGGPETTDDVHNFLQRLFLDKDLMTLPAQSKLGPFIAKRRTPKIQEQYNKIGGGSPIKKWTAQQGEGMVKLLDELSPATGPHKYYIGFRYVDPLTEAAIEQMEQDGVERAIAFTQYPQYSCSTTGSSLNAIYRYYNSKGAKPNMRWSIIDRWPTHPLLIQCFADHITKELSMFPADKRGDVVILFSAHSLPMAVVNRGDPYPQEVGATVHKVMEKLGFSNTYRLVWQSKICSLVDFKRSYAQLEDVLLNCQSVSMIWPRQEKTLTNASLPFSPQWEEYFSIKGNGHV
;
A
#
# COMPACT_ATOMS: atom_id res chain seq x y z
N MET A 1 -15.99 2.24 -36.51
CA MET A 1 -17.42 1.95 -36.72
C MET A 1 -17.66 0.50 -36.33
N PHE A 2 -18.73 0.25 -35.60
CA PHE A 2 -19.16 -0.98 -34.91
C PHE A 2 -18.64 -1.23 -33.49
N ILE A 3 -19.63 -1.20 -32.60
CA ILE A 3 -19.73 -1.34 -31.15
C ILE A 3 -20.58 -2.59 -30.92
N LEU A 4 -20.27 -3.39 -29.89
CA LEU A 4 -21.17 -4.27 -29.11
C LEU A 4 -20.27 -4.90 -28.02
N ASN A 5 -20.31 -4.59 -26.73
CA ASN A 5 -21.37 -4.34 -25.74
C ASN A 5 -22.14 -5.61 -25.32
N THR A 6 -21.57 -6.39 -24.40
CA THR A 6 -22.30 -7.35 -23.55
C THR A 6 -21.57 -7.55 -22.21
N ASN A 7 -22.01 -6.86 -21.15
CA ASN A 7 -22.10 -7.46 -19.81
C ASN A 7 -22.91 -6.57 -18.85
N MET A 8 -24.23 -6.58 -19.03
CA MET A 8 -25.23 -5.91 -18.16
C MET A 8 -26.29 -6.92 -17.69
N ALA A 9 -25.94 -8.21 -17.63
CA ALA A 9 -26.85 -9.30 -17.22
C ALA A 9 -26.60 -9.79 -15.79
N ALA A 10 -25.39 -9.62 -15.23
CA ALA A 10 -25.05 -10.12 -13.90
C ALA A 10 -25.56 -9.22 -12.74
N LEU A 11 -25.81 -7.93 -12.99
CA LEU A 11 -26.24 -6.99 -11.94
C LEU A 11 -27.75 -6.96 -11.67
N ARG A 12 -28.59 -7.61 -12.49
CA ARG A 12 -30.06 -7.59 -12.34
C ARG A 12 -30.64 -8.77 -11.57
N ALA A 13 -29.85 -9.80 -11.28
CA ALA A 13 -30.31 -10.98 -10.55
C ALA A 13 -30.29 -10.79 -9.01
N ALA A 14 -29.39 -9.96 -8.48
CA ALA A 14 -29.25 -9.77 -7.03
C ALA A 14 -30.30 -8.82 -6.41
N HIS A 15 -31.03 -8.04 -7.22
CA HIS A 15 -32.03 -7.07 -6.73
C HIS A 15 -33.48 -7.60 -6.72
N ARG A 16 -33.73 -8.80 -7.26
CA ARG A 16 -35.09 -9.39 -7.34
C ARG A 16 -35.47 -10.30 -6.17
N LEU A 17 -34.56 -10.56 -5.24
CA LEU A 17 -34.78 -11.51 -4.13
C LEU A 17 -35.14 -10.87 -2.78
N LEU A 18 -35.33 -9.54 -2.73
CA LEU A 18 -35.69 -8.81 -1.49
C LEU A 18 -37.01 -8.01 -1.60
N ALA A 19 -37.79 -8.18 -2.66
CA ALA A 19 -39.03 -7.42 -2.90
C ALA A 19 -40.31 -8.26 -2.94
N HIS A 20 -40.32 -9.46 -2.35
CA HIS A 20 -41.50 -10.33 -2.26
C HIS A 20 -41.93 -10.56 -0.80
N THR A 21 -42.30 -9.49 -0.11
CA THR A 21 -43.27 -9.57 0.98
C THR A 21 -43.92 -8.21 1.15
N VAL A 22 -45.24 -8.21 1.31
CA VAL A 22 -46.14 -7.05 1.49
C VAL A 22 -46.68 -6.43 0.19
N LYS A 23 -47.82 -6.98 -0.28
CA LYS A 23 -48.97 -6.20 -0.77
C LYS A 23 -50.15 -7.14 -1.08
N ASN A 24 -51.21 -7.06 -0.26
CA ASN A 24 -52.60 -7.26 -0.67
C ASN A 24 -53.45 -6.42 0.30
N GLU A 25 -54.01 -5.31 -0.18
CA GLU A 25 -55.43 -5.14 -0.57
C GLU A 25 -56.22 -4.46 0.56
N ASN A 26 -56.59 -3.18 0.37
CA ASN A 26 -58.00 -2.81 0.22
C ASN A 26 -58.17 -1.31 -0.05
N THR A 27 -58.98 -1.07 -1.07
CA THR A 27 -59.49 0.18 -1.63
C THR A 27 -60.59 0.77 -0.76
N LEU A 28 -60.49 2.05 -0.39
CA LEU A 28 -61.65 2.87 -0.01
C LEU A 28 -61.45 4.31 -0.54
N LYS A 29 -62.35 4.70 -1.44
CA LYS A 29 -62.47 6.03 -2.04
C LYS A 29 -62.94 7.04 -0.99
N MET A 30 -62.37 8.25 -0.96
CA MET A 30 -63.13 9.48 -0.70
C MET A 30 -62.45 10.75 -1.28
N ARG A 31 -63.22 11.43 -2.14
CA ARG A 31 -63.33 12.88 -2.40
C ARG A 31 -62.09 13.79 -2.23
N TRP A 32 -61.62 14.30 -3.36
CA TRP A 32 -60.79 15.51 -3.43
C TRP A 32 -61.68 16.75 -3.48
N ILE A 33 -61.53 17.64 -2.49
CA ILE A 33 -61.89 19.06 -2.61
C ILE A 33 -60.60 19.76 -3.03
N ALA A 34 -60.65 20.45 -4.18
CA ALA A 34 -59.56 21.29 -4.63
C ALA A 34 -59.47 22.51 -3.71
N SER A 35 -58.33 22.68 -3.04
CA SER A 35 -57.91 23.97 -2.50
C SER A 35 -56.43 24.16 -2.82
N ALA A 36 -56.15 25.20 -3.58
CA ALA A 36 -54.81 25.60 -3.99
C ALA A 36 -53.97 25.93 -2.75
N ALA A 37 -52.95 25.13 -2.50
CA ALA A 37 -51.87 25.47 -1.57
C ALA A 37 -50.59 25.64 -2.40
N THR A 38 -50.11 26.87 -2.40
CA THR A 38 -48.87 27.35 -3.00
C THR A 38 -47.74 26.37 -2.71
N ALA A 39 -47.06 25.91 -3.76
CA ALA A 39 -45.91 25.04 -3.64
C ALA A 39 -44.83 25.72 -2.78
N SER A 40 -44.68 25.24 -1.54
CA SER A 40 -43.48 25.49 -0.74
C SER A 40 -42.38 24.64 -1.36
N THR A 41 -41.55 25.27 -2.17
CA THR A 41 -40.29 24.71 -2.64
C THR A 41 -39.44 24.44 -1.40
N GLN A 42 -39.37 23.17 -0.96
CA GLN A 42 -38.35 22.79 0.00
C GLN A 42 -36.99 23.08 -0.66
N PRO A 43 -36.08 23.81 0.02
CA PRO A 43 -34.75 24.01 -0.52
C PRO A 43 -34.09 22.65 -0.65
N ALA A 44 -33.61 22.36 -1.85
CA ALA A 44 -32.80 21.19 -2.12
C ALA A 44 -31.69 21.14 -1.06
N VAL A 45 -31.64 20.01 -0.34
CA VAL A 45 -30.58 19.74 0.64
C VAL A 45 -29.26 19.77 -0.14
N HIS A 46 -28.55 20.90 -0.03
CA HIS A 46 -27.15 20.95 -0.39
C HIS A 46 -26.44 19.84 0.40
N PRO A 47 -25.53 19.05 -0.20
CA PRO A 47 -24.71 18.11 0.55
C PRO A 47 -23.91 18.94 1.54
N ASP A 48 -24.39 18.93 2.77
CA ASP A 48 -23.88 19.68 3.90
C ASP A 48 -22.38 19.38 4.02
N LYS A 49 -21.52 20.41 3.99
CA LYS A 49 -20.06 20.29 4.19
C LYS A 49 -19.80 19.92 5.65
N ARG A 50 -20.24 18.72 6.06
CA ARG A 50 -20.02 18.19 7.40
C ARG A 50 -18.52 17.99 7.58
N LYS A 51 -17.99 18.52 8.67
CA LYS A 51 -16.59 18.32 9.06
C LYS A 51 -16.32 16.81 9.20
N PRO A 52 -15.13 16.32 8.80
CA PRO A 52 -14.81 14.91 8.93
C PRO A 52 -14.76 14.52 10.41
N LYS A 53 -15.53 13.50 10.78
CA LYS A 53 -15.57 13.00 12.16
C LYS A 53 -14.39 12.07 12.44
N THR A 54 -14.07 11.20 11.48
CA THR A 54 -12.97 10.24 11.60
C THR A 54 -11.95 10.45 10.49
N GLY A 55 -10.70 10.69 10.87
CA GLY A 55 -9.55 10.78 9.98
C GLY A 55 -8.74 9.49 9.95
N ILE A 56 -8.45 8.98 8.76
CA ILE A 56 -7.60 7.80 8.55
C ILE A 56 -6.27 8.28 7.99
N LEU A 57 -5.23 8.27 8.82
CA LEU A 57 -3.86 8.61 8.43
C LEU A 57 -3.16 7.38 7.86
N MET A 58 -3.05 7.33 6.53
CA MET A 58 -2.38 6.26 5.78
C MET A 58 -0.86 6.47 5.81
N LEU A 59 -0.15 5.66 6.60
CA LEU A 59 1.28 5.80 6.85
C LEU A 59 2.11 4.93 5.89
N ASN A 60 3.06 5.55 5.19
CA ASN A 60 4.04 4.85 4.38
C ASN A 60 5.35 5.65 4.34
N MET A 61 6.46 5.07 3.89
CA MET A 61 7.70 5.81 3.66
C MET A 61 7.54 6.89 2.58
N GLY A 62 6.69 6.59 1.58
CA GLY A 62 6.49 7.40 0.39
C GLY A 62 7.62 7.25 -0.63
N GLY A 63 7.54 8.01 -1.71
CA GLY A 63 8.53 8.01 -2.79
C GLY A 63 8.46 9.30 -3.59
N PRO A 64 9.58 9.74 -4.19
CA PRO A 64 9.66 11.01 -4.91
C PRO A 64 8.73 10.98 -6.13
N GLU A 65 7.86 11.97 -6.27
CA GLU A 65 6.93 12.09 -7.40
C GLU A 65 7.65 12.45 -8.70
N THR A 66 8.72 13.22 -8.58
CA THR A 66 9.61 13.58 -9.69
C THR A 66 11.06 13.25 -9.35
N THR A 67 11.92 13.17 -10.37
CA THR A 67 13.35 12.97 -10.14
C THR A 67 14.01 14.10 -9.35
N ASP A 68 13.44 15.29 -9.34
CA ASP A 68 14.00 16.43 -8.61
C ASP A 68 13.81 16.28 -7.10
N ASP A 69 12.76 15.56 -6.69
CA ASP A 69 12.46 15.28 -5.28
C ASP A 69 13.37 14.20 -4.66
N VAL A 70 14.14 13.48 -5.49
CA VAL A 70 14.99 12.36 -5.05
C VAL A 70 16.00 12.80 -3.99
N HIS A 71 16.59 13.99 -4.12
CA HIS A 71 17.57 14.46 -3.15
C HIS A 71 16.96 14.63 -1.76
N ASN A 72 15.83 15.33 -1.68
CA ASN A 72 15.12 15.60 -0.44
C ASN A 72 14.61 14.31 0.22
N PHE A 73 14.09 13.39 -0.60
CA PHE A 73 13.71 12.04 -0.17
C PHE A 73 14.87 11.30 0.50
N LEU A 74 16.01 11.20 -0.18
CA LEU A 74 17.18 10.52 0.34
C LEU A 74 17.74 11.21 1.60
N GLN A 75 17.74 12.54 1.63
CA GLN A 75 18.22 13.29 2.77
C GLN A 75 17.38 13.00 4.02
N ARG A 76 16.04 13.05 3.92
CA ARG A 76 15.15 12.69 5.04
C ARG A 76 15.31 11.23 5.46
N LEU A 77 15.48 10.31 4.50
CA LEU A 77 15.71 8.89 4.76
C LEU A 77 17.02 8.64 5.54
N PHE A 78 18.13 9.26 5.14
CA PHE A 78 19.42 9.07 5.82
C PHE A 78 19.55 9.85 7.14
N LEU A 79 18.69 10.84 7.39
CA LEU A 79 18.61 11.55 8.67
C LEU A 79 17.75 10.81 9.72
N ASP A 80 16.99 9.81 9.30
CA ASP A 80 16.10 9.08 10.18
C ASP A 80 16.84 8.06 11.07
N LYS A 81 16.90 8.38 12.37
CA LYS A 81 17.55 7.55 13.39
C LYS A 81 16.77 6.27 13.71
N ASP A 82 15.47 6.22 13.38
CA ASP A 82 14.65 5.01 13.58
C ASP A 82 14.85 3.98 12.47
N LEU A 83 15.25 4.44 11.27
CA LEU A 83 15.57 3.58 10.14
C LEU A 83 16.99 3.03 10.24
N MET A 84 17.97 3.91 10.48
CA MET A 84 19.37 3.54 10.62
C MET A 84 20.13 4.50 11.53
N THR A 85 21.08 3.96 12.29
CA THR A 85 21.97 4.75 13.15
C THR A 85 23.34 4.88 12.48
N LEU A 86 23.70 6.10 12.08
CA LEU A 86 24.99 6.40 11.47
C LEU A 86 25.85 7.30 12.39
N PRO A 87 27.19 7.16 12.39
CA PRO A 87 28.06 8.11 13.07
C PRO A 87 27.93 9.49 12.43
N ALA A 88 27.81 10.54 13.24
CA ALA A 88 27.63 11.93 12.80
C ALA A 88 26.52 12.09 11.73
N GLN A 89 25.38 11.42 11.92
CA GLN A 89 24.27 11.30 10.95
C GLN A 89 23.78 12.65 10.38
N SER A 90 23.83 13.73 11.15
CA SER A 90 23.47 15.08 10.68
C SER A 90 24.39 15.61 9.57
N LYS A 91 25.64 15.17 9.51
CA LYS A 91 26.61 15.50 8.45
C LYS A 91 26.70 14.40 7.40
N LEU A 92 26.76 13.15 7.85
CA LEU A 92 26.96 12.00 6.98
C LEU A 92 25.71 11.71 6.13
N GLY A 93 24.51 11.90 6.67
CA GLY A 93 23.26 11.68 5.96
C GLY A 93 23.12 12.55 4.69
N PRO A 94 23.24 13.89 4.79
CA PRO A 94 23.23 14.77 3.63
C PRO A 94 24.34 14.47 2.61
N PHE A 95 25.54 14.12 3.07
CA PHE A 95 26.64 13.73 2.19
C PHE A 95 26.32 12.45 1.39
N ILE A 96 25.81 11.40 2.05
CA ILE A 96 25.40 10.16 1.39
C ILE A 96 24.24 10.42 0.43
N ALA A 97 23.25 11.23 0.83
CA ALA A 97 22.12 11.60 -0.02
C ALA A 97 22.60 12.27 -1.30
N LYS A 98 23.46 13.30 -1.21
CA LYS A 98 24.05 13.98 -2.36
C LYS A 98 24.79 13.02 -3.29
N ARG A 99 25.63 12.15 -2.73
CA ARG A 99 26.40 11.17 -3.53
C ARG A 99 25.51 10.14 -4.22
N ARG A 100 24.41 9.72 -3.61
CA ARG A 100 23.50 8.70 -4.15
C ARG A 100 22.43 9.26 -5.09
N THR A 101 22.11 10.55 -4.99
CA THR A 101 21.03 11.18 -5.77
C THR A 101 21.11 10.87 -7.27
N PRO A 102 22.24 11.05 -7.98
CA PRO A 102 22.28 10.84 -9.44
C PRO A 102 21.91 9.40 -9.84
N LYS A 103 22.43 8.41 -9.10
CA LYS A 103 22.14 6.99 -9.36
C LYS A 103 20.65 6.66 -9.14
N ILE A 104 20.04 7.25 -8.12
CA ILE A 104 18.62 7.00 -7.81
C ILE A 104 17.70 7.74 -8.79
N GLN A 105 18.07 8.95 -9.22
CA GLN A 105 17.37 9.66 -10.30
C GLN A 105 17.35 8.86 -11.59
N GLU A 106 18.48 8.27 -11.98
CA GLU A 106 18.55 7.40 -13.16
C GLU A 106 17.62 6.19 -13.03
N GLN A 107 17.50 5.60 -11.84
CA GLN A 107 16.55 4.50 -11.57
C GLN A 107 15.10 4.94 -11.70
N TYR A 108 14.73 6.12 -11.19
CA TYR A 108 13.38 6.67 -11.35
C TYR A 108 13.08 7.03 -12.81
N ASN A 109 14.05 7.59 -13.55
CA ASN A 109 13.90 7.87 -14.98
C ASN A 109 13.56 6.61 -15.78
N LYS A 110 14.19 5.47 -15.45
CA LYS A 110 13.93 4.18 -16.13
C LYS A 110 12.52 3.63 -15.90
N ILE A 111 11.79 4.11 -14.88
CA ILE A 111 10.42 3.67 -14.59
C ILE A 111 9.36 4.75 -14.90
N GLY A 112 9.74 5.82 -15.61
CA GLY A 112 8.82 6.89 -16.02
C GLY A 112 8.94 8.21 -15.25
N GLY A 113 10.04 8.42 -14.50
CA GLY A 113 10.40 9.72 -13.93
C GLY A 113 9.98 9.97 -12.48
N GLY A 114 9.37 8.99 -11.80
CA GLY A 114 8.91 9.15 -10.42
C GLY A 114 8.25 7.91 -9.83
N SER A 115 7.97 7.94 -8.53
CA SER A 115 7.28 6.89 -7.80
C SER A 115 5.76 7.06 -7.92
N PRO A 116 5.01 6.02 -8.31
CA PRO A 116 3.56 6.11 -8.45
C PRO A 116 2.83 6.02 -7.10
N ILE A 117 3.55 5.89 -5.98
CA ILE A 117 2.99 5.54 -4.66
C ILE A 117 1.89 6.49 -4.19
N LYS A 118 2.05 7.80 -4.38
CA LYS A 118 1.05 8.79 -3.98
C LYS A 118 -0.27 8.62 -4.72
N LYS A 119 -0.21 8.42 -6.04
CA LYS A 119 -1.39 8.18 -6.89
C LYS A 119 -2.20 7.00 -6.37
N TRP A 120 -1.55 5.88 -6.10
CA TRP A 120 -2.26 4.68 -5.68
C TRP A 120 -2.73 4.73 -4.24
N THR A 121 -1.96 5.37 -3.36
CA THR A 121 -2.40 5.61 -1.96
C THR A 121 -3.65 6.48 -1.94
N ALA A 122 -3.73 7.50 -2.81
CA ALA A 122 -4.92 8.32 -2.97
C ALA A 122 -6.11 7.50 -3.49
N GLN A 123 -5.94 6.70 -4.53
CA GLN A 123 -7.01 5.85 -5.06
C GLN A 123 -7.52 4.83 -4.03
N GLN A 124 -6.62 4.23 -3.25
CA GLN A 124 -6.97 3.34 -2.15
C GLN A 124 -7.71 4.09 -1.03
N GLY A 125 -7.24 5.28 -0.68
CA GLY A 125 -7.87 6.16 0.31
C GLY A 125 -9.29 6.55 -0.08
N GLU A 126 -9.50 6.96 -1.33
CA GLU A 126 -10.82 7.31 -1.87
C GLU A 126 -11.78 6.12 -1.85
N GLY A 127 -11.33 4.95 -2.30
CA GLY A 127 -12.13 3.72 -2.28
C GLY A 127 -12.48 3.29 -0.85
N MET A 128 -11.50 3.35 0.06
CA MET A 128 -11.67 3.02 1.48
C MET A 128 -12.69 3.95 2.15
N VAL A 129 -12.59 5.27 1.97
CA VAL A 129 -13.51 6.23 2.59
C VAL A 129 -14.95 6.01 2.13
N LYS A 130 -15.17 5.80 0.82
CA LYS A 130 -16.51 5.53 0.28
C LYS A 130 -17.13 4.31 0.96
N LEU A 131 -16.39 3.22 1.08
CA LEU A 131 -16.86 2.00 1.75
C LEU A 131 -17.06 2.21 3.25
N LEU A 132 -16.18 2.96 3.93
CA LEU A 132 -16.30 3.22 5.37
C LEU A 132 -17.53 4.07 5.70
N ASP A 133 -17.87 5.05 4.86
CA ASP A 133 -19.08 5.86 5.03
C ASP A 133 -20.36 5.03 4.89
N GLU A 134 -20.36 4.00 4.03
CA GLU A 134 -21.46 3.04 3.90
C GLU A 134 -21.50 2.03 5.07
N LEU A 135 -20.34 1.48 5.44
CA LEU A 135 -20.23 0.41 6.45
C LEU A 135 -20.36 0.92 7.89
N SER A 136 -19.93 2.16 8.16
CA SER A 136 -19.89 2.73 9.51
C SER A 136 -20.39 4.19 9.53
N PRO A 137 -21.67 4.44 9.20
CA PRO A 137 -22.21 5.79 9.13
C PRO A 137 -22.13 6.56 10.46
N ALA A 138 -22.11 5.86 11.61
CA ALA A 138 -22.01 6.46 12.94
C ALA A 138 -20.64 7.14 13.21
N THR A 139 -19.58 6.69 12.52
CA THR A 139 -18.23 7.28 12.61
C THR A 139 -17.90 8.18 11.42
N GLY A 140 -18.79 8.28 10.44
CA GLY A 140 -18.67 9.19 9.31
C GLY A 140 -19.01 10.65 9.67
N PRO A 141 -18.67 11.61 8.79
CA PRO A 141 -17.95 11.43 7.53
C PRO A 141 -16.49 11.03 7.76
N HIS A 142 -16.00 10.05 7.01
CA HIS A 142 -14.60 9.64 7.03
C HIS A 142 -13.77 10.48 6.06
N LYS A 143 -12.49 10.71 6.38
CA LYS A 143 -11.54 11.33 5.46
C LYS A 143 -10.18 10.65 5.57
N TYR A 144 -9.56 10.32 4.45
CA TYR A 144 -8.20 9.79 4.43
C TYR A 144 -7.19 10.94 4.36
N TYR A 145 -6.03 10.70 4.93
CA TYR A 145 -4.88 11.59 4.90
C TYR A 145 -3.66 10.75 4.56
N ILE A 146 -2.83 11.22 3.63
CA ILE A 146 -1.57 10.55 3.29
C ILE A 146 -0.50 11.12 4.21
N GLY A 147 0.15 10.26 5.00
CA GLY A 147 1.27 10.62 5.87
C GLY A 147 2.52 9.89 5.44
N PHE A 148 3.30 10.50 4.55
CA PHE A 148 4.57 9.94 4.14
C PHE A 148 5.70 10.29 5.11
N ARG A 149 6.65 9.37 5.28
CA ARG A 149 7.76 9.56 6.22
C ARG A 149 8.88 10.44 5.64
N TYR A 150 9.12 10.36 4.32
CA TYR A 150 10.29 10.98 3.68
C TYR A 150 9.96 11.89 2.48
N VAL A 151 8.72 11.93 2.02
CA VAL A 151 8.28 12.81 0.93
C VAL A 151 6.98 13.50 1.30
N ASP A 152 6.58 14.49 0.53
CA ASP A 152 5.35 15.23 0.75
C ASP A 152 4.13 14.47 0.18
N PRO A 153 2.97 14.50 0.85
CA PRO A 153 2.70 15.13 2.15
C PRO A 153 3.36 14.36 3.31
N LEU A 154 4.15 15.06 4.12
CA LEU A 154 4.79 14.50 5.29
C LEU A 154 3.78 14.15 6.39
N THR A 155 4.18 13.24 7.28
CA THR A 155 3.37 12.81 8.43
C THR A 155 2.96 14.02 9.29
N GLU A 156 3.88 14.95 9.53
CA GLU A 156 3.65 16.17 10.30
C GLU A 156 2.61 17.09 9.63
N ALA A 157 2.73 17.29 8.30
CA ALA A 157 1.78 18.11 7.53
C ALA A 157 0.38 17.47 7.51
N ALA A 158 0.31 16.15 7.44
CA ALA A 158 -0.95 15.43 7.49
C ALA A 158 -1.64 15.57 8.86
N ILE A 159 -0.88 15.47 9.97
CA ILE A 159 -1.41 15.70 11.32
C ILE A 159 -1.90 17.15 11.47
N GLU A 160 -1.13 18.14 10.99
CA GLU A 160 -1.54 19.54 11.00
C GLU A 160 -2.88 19.75 10.26
N GLN A 161 -3.04 19.12 9.09
CA GLN A 161 -4.31 19.18 8.36
C GLN A 161 -5.45 18.50 9.11
N MET A 162 -5.21 17.35 9.76
CA MET A 162 -6.23 16.66 10.56
C MET A 162 -6.70 17.50 11.76
N GLU A 163 -5.77 18.20 12.42
CA GLU A 163 -6.09 19.13 13.51
C GLU A 163 -6.90 20.34 13.00
N GLN A 164 -6.52 20.92 11.85
CA GLN A 164 -7.25 22.03 11.22
C GLN A 164 -8.67 21.64 10.78
N ASP A 165 -8.83 20.41 10.28
CA ASP A 165 -10.13 19.89 9.87
C ASP A 165 -11.06 19.60 11.07
N GLY A 166 -10.52 19.58 12.29
CA GLY A 166 -11.28 19.33 13.52
C GLY A 166 -11.73 17.88 13.67
N VAL A 167 -10.89 16.93 13.23
CA VAL A 167 -11.17 15.49 13.33
C VAL A 167 -11.31 15.06 14.79
N GLU A 168 -12.40 14.38 15.15
CA GLU A 168 -12.63 13.87 16.51
C GLU A 168 -11.83 12.60 16.79
N ARG A 169 -11.75 11.69 15.80
CA ARG A 169 -11.05 10.41 15.90
C ARG A 169 -10.01 10.25 14.80
N ALA A 170 -8.78 9.95 15.18
CA ALA A 170 -7.69 9.65 14.26
C ALA A 170 -7.30 8.17 14.31
N ILE A 171 -7.05 7.58 13.15
CA ILE A 171 -6.56 6.21 13.01
C ILE A 171 -5.22 6.27 12.27
N ALA A 172 -4.12 5.97 12.96
CA ALA A 172 -2.84 5.73 12.33
C ALA A 172 -2.87 4.35 11.67
N PHE A 173 -3.06 4.32 10.35
CA PHE A 173 -3.19 3.10 9.57
C PHE A 173 -1.93 2.86 8.73
N THR A 174 -1.07 1.96 9.21
CA THR A 174 0.12 1.57 8.44
C THR A 174 -0.28 0.92 7.12
N GLN A 175 0.39 1.31 6.04
CA GLN A 175 0.26 0.66 4.73
C GLN A 175 1.25 -0.52 4.58
N TYR A 176 1.97 -0.87 5.66
CA TYR A 176 2.79 -2.07 5.76
C TYR A 176 2.00 -3.18 6.47
N PRO A 177 1.59 -4.26 5.78
CA PRO A 177 0.89 -5.35 6.45
C PRO A 177 1.76 -6.02 7.52
N GLN A 178 3.07 -6.09 7.28
CA GLN A 178 4.06 -6.64 8.20
C GLN A 178 4.77 -5.51 8.96
N TYR A 179 4.74 -5.55 10.29
CA TYR A 179 5.39 -4.57 11.13
C TYR A 179 6.91 -4.70 11.08
N SER A 180 7.61 -3.57 10.92
CA SER A 180 9.03 -3.43 11.26
C SER A 180 9.24 -2.14 12.06
N CYS A 181 10.18 -2.15 12.99
CA CYS A 181 10.56 -0.93 13.73
C CYS A 181 11.13 0.14 12.79
N SER A 182 11.76 -0.27 11.68
CA SER A 182 12.30 0.61 10.65
C SER A 182 11.26 1.21 9.69
N THR A 183 10.02 0.71 9.68
CA THR A 183 8.93 1.21 8.83
C THR A 183 7.79 1.77 9.68
N THR A 184 6.83 0.93 10.08
CA THR A 184 5.70 1.31 10.92
C THR A 184 6.17 1.96 12.22
N GLY A 185 7.22 1.41 12.86
CA GLY A 185 7.78 1.99 14.08
C GLY A 185 8.27 3.43 13.89
N SER A 186 9.03 3.70 12.82
CA SER A 186 9.49 5.06 12.47
C SER A 186 8.31 6.02 12.23
N SER A 187 7.28 5.58 11.51
CA SER A 187 6.09 6.41 11.27
C SER A 187 5.32 6.73 12.56
N LEU A 188 5.14 5.76 13.46
CA LEU A 188 4.48 5.98 14.74
C LEU A 188 5.30 6.90 15.67
N ASN A 189 6.63 6.73 15.68
CA ASN A 189 7.53 7.63 16.38
C ASN A 189 7.48 9.06 15.84
N ALA A 190 7.28 9.25 14.53
CA ALA A 190 7.10 10.58 13.95
C ALA A 190 5.83 11.28 14.49
N ILE A 191 4.71 10.56 14.62
CA ILE A 191 3.48 11.09 15.25
C ILE A 191 3.76 11.51 16.70
N TYR A 192 4.44 10.66 17.48
CA TYR A 192 4.80 10.99 18.86
C TYR A 192 5.71 12.22 18.94
N ARG A 193 6.76 12.28 18.11
CA ARG A 193 7.71 13.41 18.08
C ARG A 193 7.04 14.71 17.67
N TYR A 194 6.08 14.67 16.75
CA TYR A 194 5.31 15.84 16.33
C TYR A 194 4.63 16.50 17.54
N TYR A 195 3.81 15.77 18.29
CA TYR A 195 3.12 16.32 19.46
C TYR A 195 4.08 16.72 20.59
N ASN A 196 5.12 15.90 20.83
CA ASN A 196 6.13 16.21 21.82
C ASN A 196 6.90 17.51 21.50
N SER A 197 7.19 17.77 20.21
CA SER A 197 7.88 18.98 19.77
C SER A 197 7.03 20.25 19.88
N LYS A 198 5.71 20.13 19.72
CA LYS A 198 4.75 21.23 19.88
C LYS A 198 4.41 21.51 21.35
N GLY A 199 4.77 20.58 22.26
CA GLY A 199 4.40 20.68 23.68
C GLY A 199 2.89 20.62 23.93
N ALA A 200 2.13 20.09 22.97
CA ALA A 200 0.67 20.08 22.99
C ALA A 200 0.13 18.66 23.01
N LYS A 201 -0.99 18.45 23.72
CA LYS A 201 -1.74 17.20 23.62
C LYS A 201 -2.55 17.18 22.33
N PRO A 202 -2.77 16.01 21.70
CA PRO A 202 -3.67 15.89 20.56
C PRO A 202 -5.09 16.36 20.90
N ASN A 203 -5.74 17.11 20.00
CA ASN A 203 -7.17 17.42 20.14
C ASN A 203 -8.06 16.28 19.63
N MET A 204 -7.47 15.29 18.96
CA MET A 204 -8.14 14.12 18.39
C MET A 204 -7.81 12.84 19.16
N ARG A 205 -8.76 11.90 19.23
CA ARG A 205 -8.54 10.58 19.85
C ARG A 205 -7.83 9.65 18.88
N TRP A 206 -6.57 9.34 19.15
CA TRP A 206 -5.76 8.42 18.35
C TRP A 206 -6.06 6.94 18.65
N SER A 207 -6.04 6.14 17.59
CA SER A 207 -5.97 4.68 17.62
C SER A 207 -5.05 4.20 16.50
N ILE A 208 -4.53 2.99 16.58
CA ILE A 208 -3.48 2.50 15.69
C ILE A 208 -3.90 1.16 15.08
N ILE A 209 -3.67 1.02 13.78
CA ILE A 209 -3.60 -0.28 13.08
C ILE A 209 -2.14 -0.41 12.65
N ASP A 210 -1.34 -1.13 13.43
CA ASP A 210 0.13 -1.23 13.28
C ASP A 210 0.58 -2.45 12.46
N ARG A 211 -0.30 -3.45 12.27
CA ARG A 211 -0.01 -4.65 11.48
C ARG A 211 -1.29 -5.35 11.05
N TRP A 212 -1.22 -6.07 9.93
CA TRP A 212 -2.33 -6.82 9.35
C TRP A 212 -1.84 -7.91 8.35
N PRO A 213 -0.84 -8.74 8.73
CA PRO A 213 -0.14 -9.62 7.79
C PRO A 213 -1.01 -10.74 7.21
N THR A 214 -2.01 -11.20 7.97
CA THR A 214 -2.87 -12.33 7.61
C THR A 214 -4.32 -11.92 7.36
N HIS A 215 -4.58 -10.65 7.06
CA HIS A 215 -5.93 -10.17 6.77
C HIS A 215 -6.55 -10.97 5.60
N PRO A 216 -7.74 -11.58 5.74
CA PRO A 216 -8.28 -12.50 4.74
C PRO A 216 -8.36 -11.93 3.32
N LEU A 217 -8.75 -10.66 3.19
CA LEU A 217 -8.81 -9.99 1.88
C LEU A 217 -7.44 -9.66 1.29
N LEU A 218 -6.41 -9.45 2.13
CA LEU A 218 -5.03 -9.28 1.64
C LEU A 218 -4.52 -10.59 1.03
N ILE A 219 -4.74 -11.69 1.75
CA ILE A 219 -4.36 -13.04 1.30
C ILE A 219 -5.10 -13.40 0.01
N GLN A 220 -6.39 -13.07 -0.08
CA GLN A 220 -7.18 -13.26 -1.29
C GLN A 220 -6.59 -12.46 -2.48
N CYS A 221 -6.29 -11.18 -2.31
CA CYS A 221 -5.68 -10.36 -3.36
C CYS A 221 -4.35 -10.96 -3.88
N PHE A 222 -3.49 -11.43 -2.98
CA PHE A 222 -2.24 -12.08 -3.39
C PHE A 222 -2.49 -13.39 -4.14
N ALA A 223 -3.39 -14.25 -3.64
CA ALA A 223 -3.72 -15.51 -4.29
C ALA A 223 -4.34 -15.30 -5.68
N ASP A 224 -5.22 -14.30 -5.83
CA ASP A 224 -5.85 -13.96 -7.11
C ASP A 224 -4.80 -13.47 -8.12
N HIS A 225 -3.89 -12.60 -7.69
CA HIS A 225 -2.80 -12.11 -8.55
C HIS A 225 -1.87 -13.25 -8.95
N ILE A 226 -1.47 -14.11 -8.01
CA ILE A 226 -0.60 -15.27 -8.30
C ILE A 226 -1.28 -16.21 -9.31
N THR A 227 -2.55 -16.53 -9.09
CA THR A 227 -3.31 -17.40 -9.99
C THR A 227 -3.43 -16.80 -11.39
N LYS A 228 -3.68 -15.49 -11.47
CA LYS A 228 -3.71 -14.76 -12.75
C LYS A 228 -2.36 -14.81 -13.46
N GLU A 229 -1.25 -14.57 -12.77
CA GLU A 229 0.10 -14.62 -13.35
C GLU A 229 0.47 -16.05 -13.80
N LEU A 230 0.16 -17.07 -12.99
CA LEU A 230 0.35 -18.47 -13.36
C LEU A 230 -0.46 -18.86 -14.61
N SER A 231 -1.63 -18.27 -14.81
CA SER A 231 -2.46 -18.53 -15.99
C SER A 231 -1.81 -18.10 -17.31
N MET A 232 -0.85 -17.17 -17.27
CA MET A 232 -0.10 -16.71 -18.44
C MET A 232 1.01 -17.67 -18.87
N PHE A 233 1.42 -18.60 -18.00
CA PHE A 233 2.36 -19.67 -18.36
C PHE A 233 1.66 -20.76 -19.19
N PRO A 234 2.38 -21.41 -20.12
CA PRO A 234 1.91 -22.60 -20.82
C PRO A 234 1.38 -23.66 -19.85
N ALA A 235 0.26 -24.30 -20.18
CA ALA A 235 -0.44 -25.21 -19.28
C ALA A 235 0.42 -26.40 -18.84
N ASP A 236 1.29 -26.89 -19.72
CA ASP A 236 2.26 -27.96 -19.48
C ASP A 236 3.39 -27.55 -18.52
N LYS A 237 3.74 -26.26 -18.45
CA LYS A 237 4.81 -25.75 -17.56
C LYS A 237 4.31 -25.13 -16.27
N ARG A 238 3.00 -24.88 -16.14
CA ARG A 238 2.41 -24.15 -15.01
C ARG A 238 2.66 -24.82 -13.66
N GLY A 239 2.67 -26.16 -13.61
CA GLY A 239 2.96 -26.92 -12.39
C GLY A 239 4.40 -26.81 -11.91
N ASP A 240 5.34 -26.60 -12.85
CA ASP A 240 6.78 -26.55 -12.56
C ASP A 240 7.26 -25.15 -12.18
N VAL A 241 6.39 -24.14 -12.29
CA VAL A 241 6.75 -22.77 -11.92
C VAL A 241 7.06 -22.69 -10.43
N VAL A 242 8.25 -22.18 -10.11
CA VAL A 242 8.65 -21.85 -8.74
C VAL A 242 8.20 -20.43 -8.41
N ILE A 243 7.46 -20.28 -7.31
CA ILE A 243 6.99 -19.00 -6.80
C ILE A 243 8.06 -18.43 -5.86
N LEU A 244 8.66 -17.29 -6.24
CA LEU A 244 9.56 -16.55 -5.36
C LEU A 244 8.85 -15.35 -4.75
N PHE A 245 8.65 -15.39 -3.43
CA PHE A 245 8.23 -14.24 -2.64
C PHE A 245 9.46 -13.41 -2.28
N SER A 246 9.53 -12.17 -2.77
CA SER A 246 10.70 -11.29 -2.58
C SER A 246 10.38 -10.09 -1.69
N ALA A 247 10.81 -10.14 -0.42
CA ALA A 247 10.60 -9.07 0.56
C ALA A 247 11.85 -8.18 0.71
N HIS A 248 11.70 -6.95 1.21
CA HIS A 248 12.87 -6.07 1.45
C HIS A 248 13.70 -6.59 2.62
N SER A 249 15.03 -6.67 2.45
CA SER A 249 15.91 -7.11 3.52
C SER A 249 16.04 -6.08 4.65
N LEU A 250 16.32 -6.56 5.86
CA LEU A 250 16.64 -5.73 7.02
C LEU A 250 18.10 -5.95 7.44
N PRO A 251 18.78 -4.93 8.00
CA PRO A 251 20.09 -5.11 8.60
C PRO A 251 20.04 -6.16 9.72
N MET A 252 21.07 -7.00 9.82
CA MET A 252 21.08 -8.07 10.84
C MET A 252 21.08 -7.57 12.27
N ALA A 253 21.60 -6.38 12.53
CA ALA A 253 21.48 -5.74 13.84
C ALA A 253 20.00 -5.51 14.23
N VAL A 254 19.13 -5.19 13.27
CA VAL A 254 17.69 -5.00 13.49
C VAL A 254 17.00 -6.34 13.72
N VAL A 255 17.30 -7.34 12.88
CA VAL A 255 16.74 -8.70 13.02
C VAL A 255 17.13 -9.32 14.38
N ASN A 256 18.41 -9.27 14.73
CA ASN A 256 18.93 -9.83 15.99
C ASN A 256 18.42 -9.11 17.24
N ARG A 257 17.94 -7.87 17.10
CA ARG A 257 17.26 -7.14 18.18
C ARG A 257 15.82 -7.63 18.41
N GLY A 258 15.30 -8.50 17.54
CA GLY A 258 13.96 -9.09 17.68
C GLY A 258 12.89 -8.37 16.85
N ASP A 259 13.25 -7.78 15.70
CA ASP A 259 12.25 -7.19 14.81
C ASP A 259 11.27 -8.27 14.28
N PRO A 260 9.94 -8.06 14.36
CA PRO A 260 8.96 -9.10 14.03
C PRO A 260 8.76 -9.28 12.52
N TYR A 261 9.29 -8.37 11.69
CA TYR A 261 9.07 -8.36 10.25
C TYR A 261 9.35 -9.71 9.56
N PRO A 262 10.47 -10.41 9.81
CA PRO A 262 10.74 -11.68 9.13
C PRO A 262 9.68 -12.75 9.43
N GLN A 263 9.18 -12.80 10.66
CA GLN A 263 8.15 -13.75 11.07
C GLN A 263 6.79 -13.41 10.45
N GLU A 264 6.41 -12.12 10.42
CA GLU A 264 5.15 -11.68 9.84
C GLU A 264 5.11 -11.83 8.31
N VAL A 265 6.24 -11.64 7.62
CA VAL A 265 6.37 -11.97 6.20
C VAL A 265 6.20 -13.48 5.98
N GLY A 266 6.87 -14.30 6.79
CA GLY A 266 6.71 -15.76 6.76
C GLY A 266 5.25 -16.20 6.94
N ALA A 267 4.54 -15.59 7.90
CA ALA A 267 3.12 -15.85 8.13
C ALA A 267 2.24 -15.47 6.92
N THR A 268 2.52 -14.33 6.29
CA THR A 268 1.80 -13.89 5.08
C THR A 268 2.00 -14.89 3.94
N VAL A 269 3.26 -15.25 3.66
CA VAL A 269 3.62 -16.21 2.61
C VAL A 269 2.93 -17.56 2.84
N HIS A 270 2.98 -18.08 4.06
CA HIS A 270 2.35 -19.35 4.40
C HIS A 270 0.83 -19.30 4.16
N LYS A 271 0.14 -18.23 4.57
CA LYS A 271 -1.30 -18.07 4.35
C LYS A 271 -1.68 -17.92 2.89
N VAL A 272 -0.85 -17.26 2.09
CA VAL A 272 -1.04 -17.22 0.63
C VAL A 272 -0.90 -18.61 0.02
N MET A 273 0.13 -19.36 0.39
CA MET A 273 0.34 -20.71 -0.15
C MET A 273 -0.74 -21.71 0.31
N GLU A 274 -1.23 -21.59 1.54
CA GLU A 274 -2.39 -22.33 2.05
C GLU A 274 -3.63 -22.05 1.18
N LYS A 275 -3.89 -20.77 0.86
CA LYS A 275 -5.01 -20.37 0.01
C LYS A 275 -4.89 -20.91 -1.43
N LEU A 276 -3.67 -21.07 -1.93
CA LEU A 276 -3.37 -21.66 -3.24
C LEU A 276 -3.35 -23.19 -3.22
N GLY A 277 -3.59 -23.84 -2.07
CA GLY A 277 -3.53 -25.29 -1.94
C GLY A 277 -2.13 -25.87 -2.17
N PHE A 278 -1.07 -25.08 -1.94
CA PHE A 278 0.32 -25.47 -2.18
C PHE A 278 0.59 -26.01 -3.60
N SER A 279 -0.10 -25.46 -4.62
CA SER A 279 -0.04 -25.94 -6.01
C SER A 279 1.34 -25.91 -6.65
N ASN A 280 2.25 -25.07 -6.14
CA ASN A 280 3.57 -24.82 -6.70
C ASN A 280 4.63 -24.78 -5.60
N THR A 281 5.87 -25.13 -5.96
CA THR A 281 7.02 -24.95 -5.07
C THR A 281 7.24 -23.46 -4.83
N TYR A 282 7.51 -23.07 -3.59
CA TYR A 282 7.74 -21.67 -3.24
C TYR A 282 8.97 -21.47 -2.36
N ARG A 283 9.54 -20.26 -2.41
CA ARG A 283 10.57 -19.79 -1.48
C ARG A 283 10.34 -18.33 -1.11
N LEU A 284 10.60 -18.01 0.15
CA LEU A 284 10.73 -16.64 0.62
C LEU A 284 12.19 -16.22 0.52
N VAL A 285 12.46 -15.16 -0.23
CA VAL A 285 13.77 -14.56 -0.47
C VAL A 285 13.73 -13.06 -0.16
N TRP A 286 14.90 -12.46 -0.02
CA TRP A 286 15.03 -11.05 0.36
C TRP A 286 15.83 -10.26 -0.67
N GLN A 287 15.44 -9.00 -0.91
CA GLN A 287 16.03 -8.11 -1.90
C GLN A 287 16.54 -6.79 -1.29
N SER A 288 17.36 -6.08 -2.06
CA SER A 288 17.99 -4.77 -1.75
C SER A 288 19.17 -4.85 -0.77
N LYS A 289 20.39 -4.81 -1.31
CA LYS A 289 21.63 -4.56 -0.56
C LYS A 289 21.89 -3.04 -0.51
N ILE A 290 21.56 -2.39 0.59
CA ILE A 290 21.88 -0.97 0.79
C ILE A 290 23.00 -0.85 1.83
N CYS A 291 24.15 -0.36 1.36
CA CYS A 291 25.30 0.09 2.15
C CYS A 291 26.25 -1.02 2.64
N SER A 292 27.53 -0.91 2.25
CA SER A 292 28.65 -1.74 2.72
C SER A 292 29.33 -1.20 3.98
N LEU A 293 28.84 -0.08 4.53
CA LEU A 293 29.45 0.63 5.66
C LEU A 293 28.92 0.19 7.04
N VAL A 294 27.82 -0.55 7.06
CA VAL A 294 27.31 -1.20 8.27
C VAL A 294 27.46 -2.69 8.00
N ASP A 295 27.97 -3.45 8.96
CA ASP A 295 28.12 -4.91 8.89
C ASP A 295 26.77 -5.58 8.57
N PHE A 296 26.43 -5.63 7.28
CA PHE A 296 25.29 -6.36 6.75
C PHE A 296 25.72 -7.84 6.67
N LYS A 297 25.95 -8.44 7.83
CA LYS A 297 26.26 -9.88 7.94
C LYS A 297 25.07 -10.66 7.39
N ARG A 298 25.36 -11.71 6.61
CA ARG A 298 24.38 -12.47 5.82
C ARG A 298 23.55 -13.38 6.71
N SER A 299 22.25 -13.46 6.44
CA SER A 299 21.32 -14.34 7.16
C SER A 299 20.32 -15.05 6.27
N TYR A 300 19.93 -14.46 5.14
CA TYR A 300 18.90 -15.02 4.27
C TYR A 300 19.33 -15.13 2.80
N ALA A 301 18.75 -16.13 2.11
CA ALA A 301 18.91 -16.33 0.68
C ALA A 301 18.49 -15.07 -0.10
N GLN A 302 19.44 -14.51 -0.85
CA GLN A 302 19.21 -13.33 -1.66
C GLN A 302 18.51 -13.72 -2.96
N LEU A 303 17.64 -12.83 -3.46
CA LEU A 303 16.99 -13.02 -4.74
C LEU A 303 18.00 -13.27 -5.88
N GLU A 304 19.10 -12.52 -5.92
CA GLU A 304 20.14 -12.64 -6.94
C GLU A 304 20.82 -14.02 -6.93
N ASP A 305 21.07 -14.59 -5.75
CA ASP A 305 21.72 -15.91 -5.60
C ASP A 305 20.77 -17.06 -5.99
N VAL A 306 19.46 -16.88 -5.78
CA VAL A 306 18.43 -17.89 -6.12
C VAL A 306 18.10 -17.82 -7.61
N LEU A 307 18.02 -16.63 -8.21
CA LEU A 307 17.76 -16.46 -9.64
C LEU A 307 18.87 -17.05 -10.52
N LEU A 308 20.13 -17.06 -10.06
CA LEU A 308 21.24 -17.69 -10.78
C LEU A 308 21.11 -19.22 -10.87
N ASN A 309 20.26 -19.85 -10.06
CA ASN A 309 20.11 -21.31 -9.97
C ASN A 309 18.74 -21.82 -10.43
N CYS A 310 17.85 -20.96 -10.95
CA CYS A 310 16.49 -21.36 -11.34
C CYS A 310 16.22 -21.06 -12.83
N GLN A 311 15.88 -22.10 -13.60
CA GLN A 311 15.64 -22.02 -15.05
C GLN A 311 14.25 -21.45 -15.43
N SER A 312 13.32 -21.32 -14.48
CA SER A 312 11.97 -20.77 -14.71
C SER A 312 11.41 -20.18 -13.42
N VAL A 313 11.28 -18.86 -13.36
CA VAL A 313 10.90 -18.12 -12.14
C VAL A 313 9.77 -17.17 -12.43
N SER A 314 8.70 -17.23 -11.64
CA SER A 314 7.73 -16.14 -11.53
C SER A 314 7.94 -15.43 -10.20
N MET A 315 8.25 -14.13 -10.26
CA MET A 315 8.54 -13.31 -9.10
C MET A 315 7.26 -12.61 -8.67
N ILE A 316 6.68 -13.03 -7.56
CA ILE A 316 5.44 -12.46 -7.05
C ILE A 316 5.64 -12.07 -5.59
N TRP A 317 6.40 -11.00 -5.41
CA TRP A 317 6.05 -10.03 -4.38
C TRP A 317 6.30 -8.64 -4.95
N PRO A 318 5.26 -7.79 -4.97
CA PRO A 318 5.50 -6.42 -5.32
C PRO A 318 6.47 -5.78 -4.32
N ARG A 319 7.54 -5.15 -4.82
CA ARG A 319 8.10 -3.95 -4.16
C ARG A 319 6.90 -3.11 -3.67
N GLN A 320 6.90 -2.46 -2.51
CA GLN A 320 5.69 -1.71 -2.11
C GLN A 320 5.18 -0.73 -3.21
N GLU A 321 6.07 -0.29 -4.10
CA GLU A 321 5.78 0.42 -5.36
C GLU A 321 5.04 -0.39 -6.46
N LYS A 322 5.25 -1.71 -6.54
CA LYS A 322 4.62 -2.67 -7.46
C LYS A 322 3.29 -3.25 -6.94
N THR A 323 2.92 -3.06 -5.67
CA THR A 323 1.58 -3.46 -5.14
C THR A 323 0.48 -2.64 -5.80
N LEU A 324 0.93 -1.61 -6.50
CA LEU A 324 0.20 -0.47 -6.92
C LEU A 324 0.16 -0.44 -8.46
N THR A 325 1.10 -1.03 -9.20
CA THR A 325 1.03 -1.03 -10.68
C THR A 325 0.31 -2.26 -11.24
N ASN A 326 -0.86 -2.06 -11.85
CA ASN A 326 -1.58 -3.05 -12.68
C ASN A 326 -0.92 -3.28 -14.07
N ALA A 327 0.36 -2.92 -14.20
CA ALA A 327 1.10 -3.06 -15.44
C ALA A 327 1.99 -4.31 -15.32
N SER A 328 1.65 -5.32 -16.10
CA SER A 328 2.61 -6.27 -16.67
C SER A 328 3.68 -5.47 -17.42
N LEU A 329 4.62 -4.88 -16.68
CA LEU A 329 5.86 -4.41 -17.26
C LEU A 329 6.69 -5.66 -17.54
N PRO A 330 7.15 -5.87 -18.78
CA PRO A 330 8.05 -6.97 -19.07
C PRO A 330 9.24 -6.90 -18.12
N PHE A 331 9.84 -8.07 -17.87
CA PHE A 331 11.19 -8.21 -17.31
C PHE A 331 12.03 -6.99 -17.73
N SER A 332 12.52 -6.19 -16.77
CA SER A 332 13.17 -4.94 -17.17
C SER A 332 14.35 -5.27 -18.10
N PRO A 333 14.62 -4.46 -19.15
CA PRO A 333 15.70 -4.72 -20.11
C PRO A 333 17.08 -4.89 -19.45
N GLN A 334 17.25 -4.36 -18.23
CA GLN A 334 18.47 -4.55 -17.43
C GLN A 334 18.72 -6.01 -17.05
N TRP A 335 17.68 -6.84 -16.96
CA TRP A 335 17.82 -8.26 -16.65
C TRP A 335 18.17 -9.07 -17.89
N GLU A 336 17.63 -8.75 -19.08
CA GLU A 336 18.07 -9.40 -20.33
C GLU A 336 19.55 -9.15 -20.61
N GLU A 337 20.05 -7.93 -20.39
CA GLU A 337 21.48 -7.63 -20.44
C GLU A 337 22.28 -8.40 -19.37
N TYR A 338 21.78 -8.49 -18.14
CA TYR A 338 22.46 -9.20 -17.05
C TYR A 338 22.54 -10.73 -17.28
N PHE A 339 21.49 -11.33 -17.85
CA PHE A 339 21.46 -12.75 -18.23
C PHE A 339 22.28 -13.03 -19.51
N SER A 340 22.29 -12.10 -20.48
CA SER A 340 23.12 -12.22 -21.68
C SER A 340 24.62 -12.09 -21.39
N ILE A 341 25.02 -11.33 -20.36
CA ILE A 341 26.43 -11.15 -19.98
C ILE A 341 26.98 -12.38 -19.22
N LYS A 342 26.15 -13.10 -18.45
CA LYS A 342 26.59 -14.29 -17.70
C LYS A 342 26.37 -15.63 -18.39
N GLY A 343 25.51 -15.70 -19.41
CA GLY A 343 25.27 -16.92 -20.20
C GLY A 343 26.44 -17.38 -21.09
N ASN A 344 27.49 -16.56 -21.24
CA ASN A 344 28.67 -16.88 -22.07
C ASN A 344 29.91 -17.33 -21.25
N GLY A 345 29.75 -17.62 -19.95
CA GLY A 345 30.82 -18.18 -19.14
C GLY A 345 30.70 -19.70 -19.02
N HIS A 346 31.38 -20.45 -19.89
CA HIS A 346 31.70 -21.86 -19.66
C HIS A 346 32.30 -22.06 -18.26
N VAL A 347 31.70 -22.95 -17.45
CA VAL A 347 32.24 -24.27 -17.02
C VAL A 347 31.07 -25.12 -16.54
#